data_AF-A0A7L5DSZ5-F1
#
_entry.id   AF-A0A7L5DSZ5-F1
#
_cell.length_a   1.000
_cell.length_b   1.000
_cell.length_c   1.000
_cell.angle_alpha   90.00
_cell.angle_beta   90.00
_cell.angle_gamma   90.00
#
_symmetry.space_group_name_H-M   'P 1'
#
loop_
_entity.id
_entity.type
_entity.pdbx_description
1 polymer ?
#
loop_
_entity_poly.entity_id
_entity_poly.type
_entity_poly.pdbx_seq_one_letter_code
_entity_poly.pdbx_strand_id
1 'polypeptide(L)'
;MRVAVDAPGGRKLLLTDKAFTYQLARYLATKGSRPNKSFLFDELRFATNTARITPDAQAEVTDLAQIMKTYPALHIRVVGYTDSVGPESVNKPLSAARASFVKQALVEAGIGANRITTSNEGQDEPIATNQTAKGRRRNRRVEIVVTQL
;
A
#
# COMPACT_ATOMS: atom_id res chain seq x y z
N MET A 1 -1.90 -13.38 13.07
CA MET A 1 -0.91 -13.43 14.17
C MET A 1 0.06 -12.28 14.00
N ARG A 2 0.54 -11.65 15.08
CA ARG A 2 1.59 -10.60 15.00
C ARG A 2 2.98 -11.26 15.11
N VAL A 3 3.94 -10.84 14.30
CA VAL A 3 5.32 -11.36 14.25
C VAL A 3 6.29 -10.19 14.35
N ALA A 4 7.37 -10.37 15.10
CA ALA A 4 8.41 -9.36 15.24
C ALA A 4 9.36 -9.36 14.04
N VAL A 5 9.68 -8.17 13.53
CA VAL A 5 10.74 -7.93 12.53
C VAL A 5 11.75 -6.96 13.14
N ASP A 6 13.03 -7.33 13.09
CA ASP A 6 14.11 -6.46 13.57
C ASP A 6 14.25 -5.23 12.67
N ALA A 7 14.56 -4.09 13.29
CA ALA A 7 14.70 -2.80 12.62
C ALA A 7 15.91 -2.02 13.18
N PRO A 8 16.36 -0.95 12.50
CA PRO A 8 17.50 -0.16 12.94
C PRO A 8 17.42 0.31 14.39
N GLY A 9 18.57 0.35 15.06
CA GLY A 9 18.68 0.76 16.46
C GLY A 9 18.12 -0.26 17.47
N GLY A 10 18.06 -1.54 17.10
CA GLY A 10 17.60 -2.62 17.99
C GLY A 10 16.09 -2.64 18.22
N ARG A 11 15.32 -1.86 17.44
CA ARG A 11 13.86 -1.82 17.53
C ARG A 11 13.26 -3.08 16.93
N LYS A 12 12.07 -3.44 17.40
CA LYS A 12 11.25 -4.51 16.82
C LYS A 12 9.90 -3.96 16.39
N LEU A 13 9.53 -4.25 15.15
CA LEU A 13 8.21 -3.96 14.61
C LEU A 13 7.34 -5.20 14.76
N LEU A 14 6.26 -5.12 15.51
CA LEU A 14 5.26 -6.19 15.58
C LEU A 14 4.28 -5.97 14.44
N LEU A 15 4.24 -6.88 13.47
CA LEU A 15 3.48 -6.72 12.22
C LEU A 15 2.58 -7.94 12.00
N THR A 16 1.49 -7.77 11.27
CA THR A 16 0.62 -8.90 10.92
C THR A 16 1.37 -9.87 9.99
N ASP A 17 1.44 -11.14 10.38
CA ASP A 17 2.12 -12.18 9.60
C ASP A 17 1.59 -12.22 8.17
N LYS A 18 2.51 -12.35 7.20
CA LYS A 18 2.26 -12.37 5.75
C LYS A 18 1.62 -11.11 5.15
N ALA A 19 1.23 -10.11 5.95
CA ALA A 19 0.78 -8.83 5.43
C ALA A 19 1.88 -8.14 4.62
N PHE A 20 1.51 -7.20 3.75
CA PHE A 20 2.51 -6.52 2.93
C PHE A 20 3.49 -5.71 3.79
N THR A 21 3.04 -5.17 4.92
CA THR A 21 3.88 -4.43 5.87
C THR A 21 4.96 -5.31 6.45
N TYR A 22 4.66 -6.57 6.75
CA TYR A 22 5.65 -7.57 7.15
C TYR A 22 6.68 -7.82 6.05
N GLN A 23 6.24 -7.99 4.80
CA GLN A 23 7.16 -8.17 3.66
C GLN A 23 8.03 -6.94 3.41
N LEU A 24 7.46 -5.75 3.52
CA LEU A 24 8.17 -4.48 3.40
C LEU A 24 9.21 -4.33 4.51
N ALA A 25 8.85 -4.57 5.77
CA ALA A 25 9.80 -4.45 6.88
C ALA A 25 10.98 -5.42 6.72
N ARG A 26 10.73 -6.66 6.29
CA ARG A 26 11.79 -7.63 5.98
C ARG A 26 12.67 -7.19 4.82
N TYR A 27 12.06 -6.62 3.79
CA TYR A 27 12.81 -6.05 2.68
C TYR A 27 13.74 -4.94 3.15
N LEU A 28 13.26 -4.00 3.97
CA LEU A 28 14.06 -2.89 4.49
C LEU A 28 15.18 -3.37 5.44
N ALA A 29 14.95 -4.44 6.19
CA ALA A 29 15.96 -5.06 7.05
C ALA A 29 17.05 -5.82 6.26
N THR A 30 16.82 -6.12 4.98
CA THR A 30 17.79 -6.84 4.14
C THR A 30 18.87 -5.88 3.65
N LYS A 31 20.15 -6.23 3.89
CA LYS A 31 21.28 -5.44 3.37
C LYS A 31 21.26 -5.43 1.84
N GLY A 32 21.43 -4.26 1.24
CA GLY A 32 21.51 -4.10 -0.22
C GLY A 32 20.17 -3.95 -0.93
N SER A 33 19.06 -3.78 -0.19
CA SER A 33 17.76 -3.42 -0.77
C SER A 33 17.84 -2.15 -1.62
N ARG A 34 17.08 -2.12 -2.72
CA ARG A 34 17.09 -1.05 -3.73
C ARG A 34 15.71 -0.38 -3.87
N PRO A 35 15.63 0.81 -4.46
CA PRO A 35 14.33 1.37 -4.87
C PRO A 35 13.61 0.51 -5.92
N ASN A 36 12.38 0.91 -6.25
CA ASN A 36 11.47 0.34 -7.25
C ASN A 36 10.96 -1.08 -6.93
N LYS A 37 10.92 -1.45 -5.65
CA LYS A 37 10.23 -2.67 -5.20
C LYS A 37 8.79 -2.34 -4.83
N SER A 38 7.84 -3.07 -5.43
CA SER A 38 6.41 -2.95 -5.13
C SER A 38 5.93 -4.01 -4.14
N PHE A 39 5.00 -3.62 -3.28
CA PHE A 39 4.31 -4.48 -2.32
C PHE A 39 2.81 -4.31 -2.48
N LEU A 40 2.09 -5.43 -2.64
CA LEU A 40 0.64 -5.43 -2.85
C LEU A 40 -0.09 -5.20 -1.54
N PHE A 41 -0.79 -4.08 -1.44
CA PHE A 41 -1.77 -3.81 -0.40
C PHE A 41 -3.13 -4.37 -0.85
N ASP A 42 -3.20 -5.70 -0.96
CA ASP A 42 -4.28 -6.49 -1.59
C ASP A 42 -5.58 -6.47 -0.75
N GLU A 43 -5.50 -6.10 0.53
CA GLU A 43 -6.62 -6.17 1.49
C GLU A 43 -7.17 -4.82 1.94
N LEU A 44 -6.93 -3.77 1.16
CA LEU A 44 -7.81 -2.61 1.19
C LEU A 44 -9.18 -3.02 0.64
N ARG A 45 -9.98 -3.66 1.51
CA ARG A 45 -11.40 -3.91 1.32
C ARG A 45 -12.12 -2.56 1.35
N PHE A 46 -11.92 -1.78 0.29
CA PHE A 46 -12.82 -0.72 -0.06
C PHE A 46 -14.20 -1.36 -0.19
N ALA A 47 -15.13 -0.97 0.68
CA ALA A 47 -16.52 -1.37 0.48
C ALA A 47 -16.93 -0.96 -0.95
N THR A 48 -17.69 -1.82 -1.64
CA THR A 48 -18.06 -1.62 -3.05
C THR A 48 -18.49 -0.16 -3.29
N ASN A 49 -17.86 0.49 -4.27
CA ASN A 49 -18.13 1.89 -4.64
C ASN A 49 -17.72 2.97 -3.62
N THR A 50 -16.85 2.67 -2.64
CA THR A 50 -16.36 3.67 -1.67
C THR A 50 -14.84 3.67 -1.54
N ALA A 51 -14.30 4.77 -0.98
CA ALA A 51 -12.91 4.86 -0.52
C ALA A 51 -12.76 4.51 0.98
N ARG A 52 -13.80 3.98 1.64
CA ARG A 52 -13.74 3.64 3.07
C ARG A 52 -13.01 2.32 3.27
N ILE A 53 -12.11 2.31 4.25
CA ILE A 53 -11.23 1.17 4.53
C ILE A 53 -11.77 0.34 5.69
N THR A 54 -11.50 -0.97 5.70
CA THR A 54 -11.86 -1.84 6.82
C THR A 54 -10.94 -1.60 8.03
N PRO A 55 -11.34 -2.03 9.23
CA PRO A 55 -10.46 -2.01 10.41
C PRO A 55 -9.10 -2.70 10.17
N ASP A 56 -9.09 -3.81 9.42
CA ASP A 56 -7.84 -4.51 9.08
C ASP A 56 -6.91 -3.63 8.21
N ALA A 57 -7.48 -2.97 7.18
CA ALA A 57 -6.73 -2.04 6.36
C ALA A 57 -6.23 -0.82 7.18
N GLN A 58 -6.98 -0.38 8.19
CA GLN A 58 -6.54 0.67 9.12
C GLN A 58 -5.34 0.22 9.95
N ALA A 59 -5.33 -1.05 10.40
CA ALA A 59 -4.19 -1.61 11.11
C ALA A 59 -2.94 -1.67 10.21
N GLU A 60 -3.08 -2.04 8.94
CA GLU A 60 -1.96 -2.08 8.00
C GLU A 60 -1.43 -0.69 7.63
N VAL A 61 -2.30 0.32 7.49
CA VAL A 61 -1.85 1.73 7.33
C VAL A 61 -1.08 2.20 8.57
N THR A 62 -1.53 1.81 9.76
CA THR A 62 -0.86 2.13 11.03
C THR A 62 0.53 1.49 11.10
N ASP A 63 0.63 0.21 10.73
CA ASP A 63 1.90 -0.51 10.64
C ASP A 63 2.84 0.14 9.61
N LEU A 64 2.33 0.54 8.43
CA LEU A 64 3.11 1.25 7.42
C LEU A 64 3.65 2.58 7.96
N ALA A 65 2.84 3.35 8.68
CA ALA A 65 3.30 4.57 9.34
C ALA A 65 4.43 4.29 10.36
N GLN A 66 4.32 3.21 11.15
CA GLN A 66 5.38 2.82 12.08
C GLN A 66 6.68 2.44 11.36
N ILE A 67 6.59 1.72 10.24
CA ILE A 67 7.73 1.42 9.36
C ILE A 67 8.36 2.72 8.87
N MET A 68 7.59 3.64 8.30
CA MET A 68 8.11 4.90 7.76
C MET A 68 8.72 5.82 8.84
N LYS A 69 8.25 5.75 10.10
CA LYS A 69 8.88 6.43 11.25
C LYS A 69 10.21 5.78 11.63
N THR A 70 10.29 4.45 11.52
CA THR A 70 11.50 3.69 11.84
C THR A 70 12.58 3.82 10.78
N TYR A 71 12.18 3.97 9.51
CA TYR A 71 13.05 4.18 8.37
C TYR A 71 12.84 5.60 7.81
N PRO A 72 13.49 6.64 8.36
CA PRO A 72 13.22 8.04 7.97
C PRO A 72 13.60 8.37 6.52
N ALA A 73 14.55 7.64 5.93
CA ALA A 73 14.96 7.79 4.53
C ALA A 73 14.05 7.06 3.52
N LEU A 74 13.06 6.29 4.00
CA LEU A 74 12.08 5.62 3.14
C LEU A 74 11.15 6.65 2.50
N HIS A 75 11.10 6.68 1.17
CA HIS A 75 10.04 7.32 0.40
C HIS A 75 9.24 6.27 -0.35
N ILE A 76 7.94 6.52 -0.49
CA ILE A 76 7.03 5.61 -1.19
C ILE A 76 6.21 6.33 -2.24
N ARG A 77 5.76 5.55 -3.22
CA ARG A 77 4.67 5.89 -4.13
C ARG A 77 3.50 4.93 -3.88
N VAL A 78 2.33 5.51 -3.65
CA VAL A 78 1.08 4.77 -3.49
C VAL A 78 0.37 4.75 -4.85
N VAL A 79 0.21 3.57 -5.42
CA VAL A 79 -0.41 3.40 -6.74
C VAL A 79 -1.78 2.77 -6.58
N GLY A 80 -2.83 3.45 -7.05
CA GLY A 80 -4.19 2.91 -7.04
C GLY A 80 -4.52 2.21 -8.34
N TYR A 81 -5.26 1.10 -8.25
CA TYR A 81 -5.80 0.37 -9.39
C TYR A 81 -7.30 0.07 -9.19
N THR A 82 -7.99 -0.23 -10.29
CA THR A 82 -9.37 -0.69 -10.38
C THR A 82 -9.42 -2.02 -11.13
N ASP A 83 -10.60 -2.64 -11.17
CA ASP A 83 -10.86 -3.66 -12.19
C ASP A 83 -11.28 -2.98 -13.50
N SER A 84 -11.58 -3.79 -14.52
CA SER A 84 -11.98 -3.28 -15.84
C SER A 84 -13.47 -2.96 -15.98
N VAL A 85 -14.22 -2.84 -14.87
CA VAL A 85 -15.65 -2.50 -14.94
C VAL A 85 -15.79 -0.99 -14.99
N GLY A 86 -16.55 -0.50 -15.96
CA GLY A 86 -16.78 0.93 -16.17
C GLY A 86 -15.72 1.59 -17.05
N PRO A 87 -15.98 2.84 -17.48
CA PRO A 87 -15.08 3.56 -18.36
C PRO A 87 -13.84 4.08 -17.62
N GLU A 88 -12.77 4.35 -18.37
CA GLU A 88 -11.53 4.92 -17.84
C GLU A 88 -11.75 6.25 -17.11
N SER A 89 -12.68 7.08 -17.62
CA SER A 89 -13.09 8.35 -16.99
C SER A 89 -13.64 8.21 -15.57
N VAL A 90 -14.05 7.00 -15.17
CA VAL A 90 -14.48 6.67 -13.81
C VAL A 90 -13.35 5.97 -13.05
N ASN A 91 -12.63 5.06 -13.71
CA ASN A 91 -11.58 4.24 -13.08
C ASN A 91 -10.33 5.05 -12.68
N LYS A 92 -9.90 6.03 -13.50
CA LYS A 92 -8.76 6.91 -13.16
C LYS A 92 -9.05 7.78 -11.92
N PRO A 93 -10.21 8.45 -11.78
CA PRO A 93 -10.54 9.15 -10.52
C PRO A 93 -10.68 8.21 -9.32
N LEU A 94 -11.28 7.03 -9.49
CA LEU A 94 -11.45 6.08 -8.39
C LEU A 94 -10.11 5.55 -7.86
N SER A 95 -9.21 5.17 -8.75
CA SER A 95 -7.85 4.77 -8.36
C SER A 95 -7.08 5.91 -7.69
N ALA A 96 -7.20 7.13 -8.18
CA ALA A 96 -6.60 8.32 -7.56
C ALA A 96 -7.13 8.53 -6.14
N ALA A 97 -8.44 8.43 -5.93
CA ALA A 97 -9.06 8.58 -4.61
C ALA A 97 -8.55 7.54 -3.60
N ARG A 98 -8.35 6.28 -4.03
CA ARG A 98 -7.78 5.22 -3.18
C ARG A 98 -6.34 5.53 -2.76
N ALA A 99 -5.50 5.96 -3.70
CA ALA A 99 -4.12 6.32 -3.41
C ALA A 99 -4.03 7.55 -2.48
N SER A 100 -4.85 8.57 -2.75
CA SER A 100 -4.95 9.77 -1.93
C SER A 100 -5.41 9.49 -0.51
N PHE A 101 -6.36 8.56 -0.33
CA PHE A 101 -6.82 8.16 1.01
C PHE A 101 -5.67 7.59 1.85
N VAL A 102 -4.89 6.65 1.30
CA VAL A 102 -3.74 6.07 2.01
C VAL A 102 -2.69 7.13 2.32
N LYS A 103 -2.39 8.02 1.36
CA LYS A 103 -1.48 9.15 1.60
C LYS A 103 -1.97 10.04 2.74
N GLN A 104 -3.24 10.43 2.74
CA GLN A 104 -3.82 11.27 3.78
C GLN A 104 -3.71 10.59 5.16
N ALA A 105 -4.08 9.32 5.26
CA ALA A 105 -4.01 8.59 6.52
C ALA A 105 -2.57 8.48 7.06
N LEU A 106 -1.57 8.32 6.18
CA LEU A 106 -0.16 8.34 6.58
C LEU A 106 0.31 9.74 7.03
N VAL A 107 -0.15 10.80 6.37
CA VAL A 107 0.15 12.19 6.77
C VAL A 107 -0.48 12.51 8.12
N GLU A 108 -1.73 12.12 8.35
CA GLU A 108 -2.43 12.24 9.64
C GLU A 108 -1.71 11.44 10.74
N ALA A 109 -1.10 10.31 10.39
CA ALA A 109 -0.24 9.54 11.29
C ALA A 109 1.15 10.18 11.52
N GLY A 110 1.43 11.36 10.95
CA GLY A 110 2.65 12.15 11.18
C GLY A 110 3.79 11.87 10.21
N ILE A 111 3.53 11.23 9.05
CA ILE A 111 4.54 11.09 8.00
C ILE A 111 4.57 12.36 7.14
N GLY A 112 5.77 12.89 6.87
CA GLY A 112 5.94 14.04 6.00
C GLY A 112 5.36 13.78 4.60
N ALA A 113 4.49 14.67 4.12
CA ALA A 113 3.80 14.51 2.83
C ALA A 113 4.76 14.44 1.62
N ASN A 114 5.96 15.02 1.74
CA ASN A 114 7.05 14.93 0.76
C ASN A 114 7.65 13.52 0.63
N ARG A 115 7.38 12.63 1.58
CA ARG A 115 7.81 11.23 1.55
C ARG A 115 6.85 10.30 0.82
N ILE A 116 5.70 10.82 0.39
CA ILE A 116 4.60 10.05 -0.18
C ILE A 116 4.12 10.70 -1.47
N THR A 117 4.29 9.98 -2.57
CA THR A 117 3.69 10.33 -3.87
C THR A 117 2.51 9.41 -4.17
N THR A 118 1.61 9.81 -5.07
CA THR A 118 0.44 9.02 -5.48
C THR A 118 0.41 8.87 -7.01
N SER A 119 -0.15 7.77 -7.49
CA SER A 119 -0.43 7.54 -8.92
C SER A 119 -1.75 6.80 -9.11
N ASN A 120 -2.37 6.97 -10.27
CA ASN A 120 -3.74 6.56 -10.57
C ASN A 120 -3.78 5.77 -11.88
N GLU A 121 -3.51 4.48 -11.80
CA GLU A 121 -3.42 3.63 -13.00
C GLU A 121 -4.79 3.20 -13.52
N GLY A 122 -5.86 3.41 -12.75
CA GLY A 122 -7.19 2.95 -13.16
C GLY A 122 -7.17 1.44 -13.38
N GLN A 123 -7.63 0.98 -14.54
CA GLN A 123 -7.73 -0.44 -14.87
C GLN A 123 -6.48 -1.03 -15.54
N ASP A 124 -5.43 -0.23 -15.69
CA ASP A 124 -4.19 -0.63 -16.35
C ASP A 124 -3.41 -1.64 -15.49
N GLU A 125 -2.48 -2.36 -16.11
CA GLU A 125 -1.62 -3.37 -15.46
C GLU A 125 -2.38 -4.36 -14.55
N PRO A 126 -3.33 -5.15 -15.10
CA PRO A 126 -4.06 -6.15 -14.34
C PRO A 126 -3.14 -7.29 -13.87
N ILE A 127 -3.25 -7.70 -12.61
CA ILE A 127 -2.50 -8.83 -12.04
C ILE A 127 -3.30 -10.14 -12.03
N ALA A 128 -4.56 -10.08 -12.48
CA ALA A 128 -5.45 -11.22 -12.62
C ALA A 128 -6.48 -10.98 -13.74
N THR A 129 -7.13 -12.06 -14.20
CA THR A 129 -8.19 -11.95 -15.22
C THR A 129 -9.39 -11.13 -14.74
N ASN A 130 -9.80 -10.13 -15.52
CA ASN A 130 -11.04 -9.38 -15.25
C ASN A 130 -12.32 -10.15 -15.56
N GLN A 131 -12.22 -11.34 -16.18
CA GLN A 131 -13.36 -12.16 -16.55
C GLN A 131 -14.08 -12.74 -15.33
N THR A 132 -13.36 -12.97 -14.22
CA THR A 132 -13.93 -13.57 -13.00
C THR A 132 -14.08 -12.55 -11.88
N ALA A 133 -15.08 -12.72 -11.02
CA ALA A 133 -15.24 -11.88 -9.83
C ALA A 133 -14.01 -11.97 -8.90
N LYS A 134 -13.34 -13.13 -8.85
CA LYS A 134 -12.10 -13.35 -8.10
C LYS A 134 -10.95 -12.52 -8.66
N GLY A 135 -10.74 -12.53 -9.97
CA GLY A 135 -9.66 -11.77 -10.59
C GLY A 135 -9.92 -10.26 -10.55
N ARG A 136 -11.16 -9.81 -10.76
CA ARG A 136 -11.53 -8.40 -10.55
C ARG A 136 -11.22 -7.92 -9.12
N ARG A 137 -11.51 -8.74 -8.10
CA ARG A 137 -11.14 -8.42 -6.71
C ARG A 137 -9.65 -8.15 -6.54
N ARG A 138 -8.79 -8.96 -7.15
CA ARG A 138 -7.32 -8.79 -7.11
C ARG A 138 -6.85 -7.55 -7.87
N ASN A 139 -7.54 -7.14 -8.92
CA ASN A 139 -7.17 -5.94 -9.67
C ASN A 139 -7.57 -4.65 -8.93
N ARG A 140 -8.61 -4.68 -8.09
CA ARG A 140 -8.98 -3.57 -7.19
C ARG A 140 -8.02 -3.49 -6.00
N ARG A 141 -6.80 -3.07 -6.26
CA ARG A 141 -5.70 -3.06 -5.28
C ARG A 141 -5.07 -1.67 -5.14
N VAL A 142 -4.26 -1.55 -4.10
CA VAL A 142 -3.26 -0.49 -3.98
C VAL A 142 -1.89 -1.14 -3.92
N GLU A 143 -0.89 -0.51 -4.52
CA GLU A 143 0.50 -0.92 -4.40
C GLU A 143 1.32 0.14 -3.69
N ILE A 144 2.24 -0.31 -2.84
CA ILE A 144 3.24 0.52 -2.20
C ILE A 144 4.56 0.26 -2.89
N VAL A 145 5.07 1.25 -3.61
CA VAL A 145 6.35 1.19 -4.30
C VAL A 145 7.38 1.96 -3.50
N VAL A 146 8.49 1.31 -3.13
CA VAL A 146 9.64 1.98 -2.53
C VAL A 146 10.31 2.83 -3.60
N THR A 147 10.40 4.14 -3.41
CA THR A 147 11.04 5.05 -4.39
C THR A 147 12.40 5.56 -3.93
N GLN A 148 12.65 5.54 -2.62
CA GLN A 148 13.93 5.94 -2.02
C GLN A 148 14.15 5.19 -0.69
N LEU A 149 15.41 4.95 -0.34
CA LEU A 149 15.88 4.28 0.88
C LEU A 149 16.98 5.09 1.57
#